data_AF-A0A268T9Q7-F1
#
_entry.id   AF-A0A268T9Q7-F1
#
_cell.length_a   1.000
_cell.length_b   1.000
_cell.length_c   1.000
_cell.angle_alpha   90.00
_cell.angle_beta   90.00
_cell.angle_gamma   90.00
#
_symmetry.space_group_name_H-M   'P 1'
#
loop_
_entity.id
_entity.type
_entity.pdbx_description
1 polymer ?
#
loop_
_entity_poly.entity_id
_entity_poly.type
_entity_poly.pdbx_seq_one_letter_code
_entity_poly.pdbx_strand_id
1 'polypeptide(L)'
;MEIGADGVDCCLSFSVFHYFPSLKYVKSVVLKMLKSSKKIVLLMDLLDVARKEEDLQAKAALGIKDLYTGALQHLYIPKEFLETLIDEYNRTNTQSVKFELWQQDIAGYQNSKYRYNAVFYKDC
;
A
#
# COMPACT_ATOMS: atom_id res chain seq x y z
N MET A 1 1.93 12.05 -16.91
CA MET A 1 1.28 10.91 -17.59
C MET A 1 -0.18 11.27 -17.69
N GLU A 2 -0.63 11.67 -18.88
CA GLU A 2 -2.06 11.89 -19.12
C GLU A 2 -2.68 10.52 -19.32
N ILE A 3 -3.58 10.15 -18.42
CA ILE A 3 -4.39 8.95 -18.58
C ILE A 3 -5.49 9.34 -19.57
N GLY A 4 -5.58 8.64 -20.70
CA GLY A 4 -6.63 8.87 -21.69
C GLY A 4 -8.03 8.76 -21.05
N ALA A 5 -9.05 9.31 -21.72
CA ALA A 5 -10.41 9.40 -21.18
C ALA A 5 -10.97 8.07 -20.64
N ASP A 6 -10.46 6.95 -21.13
CA ASP A 6 -10.90 5.61 -20.75
C ASP A 6 -10.25 5.06 -19.48
N GLY A 7 -9.19 5.65 -18.91
CA GLY A 7 -8.47 5.05 -17.78
C GLY A 7 -7.45 3.97 -18.21
N VAL A 8 -6.84 3.29 -17.22
CA VAL A 8 -5.90 2.16 -17.45
C VAL A 8 -6.54 0.83 -17.06
N ASP A 9 -6.14 -0.28 -17.68
CA ASP A 9 -6.62 -1.61 -17.26
C ASP A 9 -6.15 -1.95 -15.84
N CYS A 10 -4.86 -1.69 -15.57
CA CYS A 10 -4.22 -1.99 -14.30
C CYS A 10 -3.41 -0.77 -13.83
N CYS A 11 -3.49 -0.46 -12.54
CA CYS A 11 -2.67 0.58 -11.91
C CYS A 11 -1.79 -0.06 -10.84
N LEU A 12 -0.47 0.12 -10.93
CA LEU A 12 0.51 -0.55 -10.08
C LEU A 12 1.39 0.47 -9.38
N SER A 13 1.73 0.18 -8.13
CA SER A 13 2.76 0.87 -7.36
C SER A 13 3.67 -0.14 -6.67
N PHE A 14 4.96 0.14 -6.65
CA PHE A 14 5.96 -0.65 -5.95
C PHE A 14 6.81 0.30 -5.08
N SER A 15 6.75 0.13 -3.75
CA SER A 15 7.47 0.94 -2.74
C SER A 15 7.14 2.45 -2.70
N VAL A 16 6.34 3.00 -3.62
CA VAL A 16 6.15 4.47 -3.74
C VAL A 16 5.50 5.06 -2.49
N PHE A 17 4.69 4.27 -1.79
CA PHE A 17 3.99 4.67 -0.56
C PHE A 17 4.93 5.10 0.55
N HIS A 18 6.21 4.74 0.44
CA HIS A 18 7.25 5.13 1.40
C HIS A 18 7.58 6.61 1.40
N TYR A 19 7.30 7.29 0.29
CA TYR A 19 7.64 8.69 0.09
C TYR A 19 6.45 9.61 0.34
N PHE A 20 5.30 9.05 0.70
CA PHE A 20 4.12 9.85 1.02
C PHE A 20 4.31 10.54 2.37
N PRO A 21 3.53 11.59 2.67
CA PRO A 21 3.68 12.34 3.91
C PRO A 21 2.73 11.90 5.03
N SER A 22 1.69 11.11 4.72
CA SER A 22 0.68 10.68 5.69
C SER A 22 -0.24 9.58 5.16
N LEU A 23 -0.90 8.85 6.05
CA LEU A 23 -2.00 7.93 5.70
C LEU A 23 -3.17 8.64 4.98
N LYS A 24 -3.41 9.93 5.27
CA LYS A 24 -4.40 10.73 4.54
C LYS A 24 -4.02 10.87 3.06
N TYR A 25 -2.74 11.10 2.79
CA TYR A 25 -2.24 11.18 1.42
C TYR A 25 -2.28 9.81 0.73
N VAL A 26 -1.84 8.75 1.42
CA VAL A 26 -1.98 7.34 0.99
C VAL A 26 -3.42 7.07 0.54
N LYS A 27 -4.42 7.35 1.40
CA LYS A 27 -5.84 7.18 1.08
C LYS A 27 -6.22 7.92 -0.21
N SER A 28 -5.83 9.19 -0.34
CA SER A 28 -6.14 9.99 -1.52
C SER A 28 -5.55 9.41 -2.82
N VAL A 29 -4.36 8.82 -2.74
CA VAL A 29 -3.68 8.20 -3.89
C VAL A 29 -4.37 6.88 -4.24
N VAL A 30 -4.63 6.00 -3.27
CA VAL A 30 -5.34 4.74 -3.50
C VAL A 30 -6.70 4.98 -4.16
N LEU A 31 -7.47 5.96 -3.68
CA LEU A 31 -8.75 6.33 -4.29
C LEU A 31 -8.61 6.83 -5.74
N LYS A 32 -7.54 7.57 -6.05
CA LYS A 32 -7.24 8.00 -7.44
C LYS A 32 -6.82 6.82 -8.31
N MET A 33 -6.03 5.88 -7.78
CA MET A 33 -5.65 4.65 -8.48
C MET A 33 -6.88 3.80 -8.78
N LEU A 34 -7.78 3.63 -7.80
CA LEU A 34 -9.07 2.95 -7.98
C LEU A 34 -9.92 3.67 -9.03
N LYS A 35 -10.02 5.01 -8.99
CA LYS A 35 -10.77 5.76 -10.02
C LYS A 35 -10.19 5.59 -11.43
N SER A 36 -8.87 5.53 -11.55
CA SER A 36 -8.18 5.50 -12.84
C SER A 36 -8.07 4.10 -13.43
N SER A 37 -8.18 3.05 -12.59
CA SER A 37 -8.09 1.65 -13.01
C SER A 37 -9.46 1.06 -13.33
N LYS A 38 -9.52 0.31 -14.43
CA LYS A 38 -10.72 -0.44 -14.85
C LYS A 38 -10.84 -1.77 -14.11
N LYS A 39 -9.73 -2.47 -13.89
CA LYS A 39 -9.74 -3.87 -13.44
C LYS A 39 -8.98 -4.10 -12.15
N ILE A 40 -7.69 -3.74 -12.14
CA ILE A 40 -6.80 -4.12 -11.04
C ILE A 40 -6.06 -2.89 -10.50
N VAL A 41 -5.99 -2.77 -9.17
CA VAL A 41 -4.99 -1.92 -8.51
C VAL A 41 -4.06 -2.81 -7.70
N LEU A 42 -2.76 -2.64 -7.88
CA LEU A 42 -1.73 -3.40 -7.18
C LEU A 42 -0.81 -2.47 -6.41
N LEU A 43 -0.71 -2.67 -5.10
CA LEU A 43 0.22 -1.97 -4.22
C LEU A 43 1.21 -2.99 -3.69
N MET A 44 2.48 -2.79 -3.99
CA MET A 44 3.54 -3.70 -3.59
C MET A 44 4.53 -3.04 -2.63
N ASP A 45 5.19 -3.90 -1.84
CA ASP A 45 6.31 -3.55 -0.97
C ASP A 45 5.90 -2.61 0.18
N LEU A 46 4.66 -2.72 0.68
CA LEU A 46 4.15 -1.93 1.81
C LEU A 46 4.73 -2.42 3.13
N LEU A 47 5.18 -1.50 4.00
CA LEU A 47 5.65 -1.84 5.33
C LEU A 47 4.49 -2.17 6.28
N ASP A 48 4.55 -3.33 6.94
CA ASP A 48 3.51 -3.80 7.85
C ASP A 48 3.71 -3.23 9.26
N VAL A 49 2.70 -2.54 9.79
CA VAL A 49 2.75 -2.03 11.17
C VAL A 49 2.92 -3.13 12.20
N ALA A 50 2.37 -4.33 11.95
CA ALA A 50 2.51 -5.47 12.84
C ALA A 50 3.97 -5.97 12.92
N ARG A 51 4.80 -5.63 11.93
CA ARG A 51 6.21 -6.01 11.86
C ARG A 51 7.18 -4.86 12.14
N LYS A 52 6.65 -3.69 12.52
CA LYS A 52 7.42 -2.47 12.72
C LYS A 52 8.59 -2.64 13.68
N GLU A 53 8.33 -3.23 14.84
CA GLU A 53 9.36 -3.39 15.86
C GLU A 53 10.48 -4.32 15.38
N GLU A 54 10.13 -5.45 14.76
CA GLU A 54 11.10 -6.41 14.21
C GLU A 54 11.96 -5.79 13.10
N ASP A 55 11.36 -4.96 12.24
CA ASP A 55 12.06 -4.25 11.16
C ASP A 55 13.03 -3.19 11.72
N LEU A 56 12.57 -2.38 12.69
CA LEU A 56 13.40 -1.38 13.35
C LEU A 56 14.58 -2.02 14.09
N GLN A 57 14.36 -3.12 14.81
CA GLN A 57 15.42 -3.86 15.49
C GLN A 57 16.46 -4.42 14.51
N ALA A 58 16.01 -5.01 13.40
CA ALA A 58 16.92 -5.51 12.37
C ALA A 58 17.77 -4.39 11.75
N LYS A 59 17.18 -3.22 11.49
CA LYS A 59 17.91 -2.06 10.97
C LYS A 59 18.87 -1.46 11.99
N ALA A 60 18.49 -1.42 13.26
CA ALA A 60 19.35 -0.99 14.35
C ALA A 60 20.57 -1.91 14.52
N ALA A 61 20.39 -3.23 14.36
CA ALA A 61 21.49 -4.21 14.39
C ALA A 61 22.51 -4.01 13.25
N LEU A 62 22.08 -3.42 12.13
CA LEU A 62 22.95 -3.01 11.02
C LEU A 62 23.58 -1.62 11.23
N GLY A 63 23.40 -1.01 12.40
CA GLY A 63 23.91 0.32 12.73
C GLY A 63 23.08 1.47 12.16
N ILE A 64 21.93 1.20 11.55
CA ILE A 64 21.04 2.23 10.99
C ILE A 64 20.15 2.78 12.10
N LYS A 65 20.33 4.06 12.44
CA LYS A 65 19.61 4.75 13.53
C LYS A 65 18.71 5.86 12.98
N ASP A 66 17.78 6.31 13.83
CA ASP A 66 16.88 7.46 13.59
C ASP A 66 15.99 7.35 12.34
N LEU A 67 15.70 6.12 11.91
CA LEU A 67 14.80 5.86 10.80
C LEU A 67 13.35 6.21 11.16
N TYR A 68 12.67 6.79 10.19
CA TYR A 68 11.21 6.94 10.17
C TYR A 68 10.65 7.82 11.31
N THR A 69 11.43 8.80 11.74
CA THR A 69 11.03 9.83 12.71
C THR A 69 10.25 10.96 12.01
N GLY A 70 9.52 11.77 12.78
CA GLY A 70 8.78 12.93 12.28
C GLY A 70 7.77 12.59 11.18
N ALA A 71 7.92 13.21 10.00
CA ALA A 71 6.99 13.06 8.87
C ALA A 71 6.88 11.62 8.34
N LEU A 72 7.84 10.74 8.65
CA LEU A 72 7.89 9.36 8.18
C LEU A 72 7.21 8.36 9.15
N GLN A 73 6.56 8.81 10.23
CA GLN A 73 5.90 7.92 11.19
C GLN A 73 4.79 7.04 10.58
N HIS A 74 4.14 7.52 9.51
CA HIS A 74 3.07 6.82 8.81
C HIS A 74 3.55 5.72 7.85
N LEU A 75 4.88 5.56 7.71
CA LEU A 75 5.49 4.68 6.74
C LEU A 75 4.99 3.23 6.84
N TYR A 76 4.69 2.80 8.07
CA TYR A 76 4.06 1.51 8.32
C TYR A 76 2.55 1.63 8.18
N ILE A 77 1.99 0.90 7.23
CA ILE A 77 0.57 0.95 6.89
C ILE A 77 -0.12 -0.25 7.53
N PRO A 78 -1.08 -0.04 8.46
CA PRO A 78 -1.88 -1.13 9.00
C PRO A 78 -2.69 -1.79 7.90
N LYS A 79 -2.87 -3.11 7.97
CA LYS A 79 -3.74 -3.83 7.03
C LYS A 79 -5.17 -3.33 7.14
N GLU A 80 -5.64 -3.13 8.37
CA GLU A 80 -6.96 -2.62 8.74
C GLU A 80 -7.27 -1.24 8.13
N PHE A 81 -6.24 -0.45 7.85
CA PHE A 81 -6.41 0.83 7.15
C PHE A 81 -6.87 0.63 5.71
N LEU A 82 -6.33 -0.36 4.99
CA LEU A 82 -6.77 -0.69 3.64
C LEU A 82 -8.15 -1.34 3.65
N GLU A 83 -8.42 -2.22 4.63
CA GLU A 83 -9.73 -2.85 4.81
C GLU A 83 -10.83 -1.79 4.99
N THR A 84 -10.62 -0.87 5.94
CA THR A 84 -11.55 0.23 6.22
C THR A 84 -11.74 1.13 4.99
N LEU A 85 -10.67 1.42 4.26
CA LEU A 85 -10.74 2.23 3.03
C LEU A 85 -11.64 1.58 1.98
N ILE A 86 -11.53 0.26 1.79
CA ILE A 86 -12.34 -0.47 0.81
C ILE A 86 -13.79 -0.63 1.25
N ASP A 87 -14.03 -0.87 2.53
CA ASP A 87 -15.38 -0.87 3.08
C ASP A 87 -16.09 0.47 2.85
N GLU A 88 -15.40 1.57 3.13
CA GLU A 88 -15.91 2.93 2.85
C GLU A 88 -16.14 3.17 1.35
N TYR A 89 -15.21 2.71 0.50
CA TYR A 89 -15.33 2.83 -0.95
C TYR A 89 -16.57 2.08 -1.45
N ASN A 90 -16.76 0.82 -1.05
CA ASN A 90 -17.85 -0.03 -1.49
C ASN A 90 -19.23 0.46 -1.01
N ARG A 91 -19.30 1.15 0.14
CA ARG A 91 -20.55 1.78 0.62
C ARG A 91 -20.96 3.02 -0.17
N THR A 92 -20.01 3.69 -0.83
CA THR A 92 -20.21 5.02 -1.44
C THR A 92 -20.14 4.99 -2.97
N ASN A 93 -19.79 3.85 -3.57
CA ASN A 93 -19.63 3.71 -5.02
C ASN A 93 -20.52 2.56 -5.53
N THR A 94 -20.94 2.66 -6.79
CA THR A 94 -21.77 1.64 -7.45
C THR A 94 -20.97 0.41 -7.87
N GLN A 95 -19.68 0.59 -8.15
CA GLN A 95 -18.76 -0.50 -8.47
C GLN A 95 -18.13 -1.03 -7.18
N SER A 96 -18.35 -2.32 -6.89
CA SER A 96 -17.71 -3.00 -5.77
C SER A 96 -16.27 -3.37 -6.09
N VAL A 97 -15.42 -3.32 -5.07
CA VAL A 97 -14.02 -3.72 -5.10
C VAL A 97 -13.81 -4.85 -4.10
N LYS A 98 -13.27 -5.96 -4.58
CA LYS A 98 -12.71 -7.01 -3.73
C LYS A 98 -11.25 -6.71 -3.48
N PHE A 99 -10.72 -7.05 -2.31
CA PHE A 99 -9.31 -6.88 -2.02
C PHE A 99 -8.71 -8.14 -1.39
N GLU A 100 -7.43 -8.35 -1.65
CA GLU A 100 -6.64 -9.41 -1.04
C GLU A 100 -5.31 -8.84 -0.57
N LEU A 101 -4.82 -9.36 0.56
CA LEU A 101 -3.54 -9.02 1.15
C LEU A 101 -2.68 -10.28 1.23
N TRP A 102 -1.40 -10.16 0.92
CA TRP A 102 -0.46 -11.27 1.10
C TRP A 102 0.88 -10.76 1.59
N GLN A 103 1.53 -11.59 2.40
CA GLN A 103 2.90 -11.37 2.81
C GLN A 103 3.80 -11.33 1.58
N GLN A 104 4.70 -10.35 1.50
CA GLN A 104 5.70 -10.33 0.45
C GLN A 104 6.69 -11.48 0.68
N ASP A 105 6.96 -12.23 -0.38
CA ASP A 105 7.95 -13.31 -0.39
C ASP A 105 8.80 -13.22 -1.66
N ILE A 106 9.92 -12.50 -1.55
CA ILE A 106 10.90 -12.35 -2.64
C ILE A 106 12.18 -13.03 -2.18
N ALA A 107 12.57 -14.11 -2.89
CA ALA A 107 13.75 -14.89 -2.58
C ALA A 107 15.02 -14.02 -2.52
N GLY A 108 15.79 -14.16 -1.44
CA GLY A 108 17.01 -13.38 -1.20
C GLY A 108 16.79 -11.96 -0.69
N TYR A 109 15.55 -11.44 -0.68
CA TYR A 109 15.26 -10.10 -0.18
C TYR A 109 14.82 -10.12 1.28
N GLN A 110 15.76 -9.83 2.18
CA GLN A 110 15.59 -9.91 3.63
C GLN A 110 14.45 -9.03 4.18
N ASN A 111 14.10 -7.93 3.50
CA ASN A 111 13.03 -7.06 3.97
C ASN A 111 11.63 -7.60 3.64
N SER A 112 11.50 -8.65 2.83
CA SER A 112 10.20 -9.22 2.43
C SER A 112 9.33 -9.60 3.63
N LYS A 113 9.94 -10.13 4.70
CA LYS A 113 9.24 -10.51 5.95
C LYS A 113 8.58 -9.35 6.70
N TYR A 114 9.00 -8.11 6.44
CA TYR A 114 8.45 -6.91 7.06
C TYR A 114 7.38 -6.23 6.21
N ARG A 115 7.03 -6.85 5.07
CA ARG A 115 6.28 -6.20 4.02
C ARG A 115 5.15 -7.05 3.49
N TYR A 116 4.11 -6.39 3.01
CA TYR A 116 2.98 -7.05 2.38
C TYR A 116 2.61 -6.32 1.11
N ASN A 117 1.79 -7.00 0.32
CA ASN A 117 1.22 -6.47 -0.90
C ASN A 117 -0.30 -6.48 -0.78
N ALA A 118 -0.95 -5.61 -1.55
CA ALA A 118 -2.39 -5.50 -1.63
C ALA A 118 -2.83 -5.46 -3.09
N VAL A 119 -3.84 -6.24 -3.44
CA VAL A 119 -4.47 -6.22 -4.75
C VAL A 119 -5.94 -5.91 -4.59
N PHE A 120 -6.45 -5.07 -5.47
CA PHE A 120 -7.85 -4.69 -5.53
C PHE A 120 -8.39 -5.11 -6.89
N TYR A 121 -9.44 -5.93 -6.89
CA TYR A 121 -10.14 -6.39 -8.08
C TYR A 121 -11.47 -5.67 -8.18
N LYS A 122 -11.71 -5.07 -9.34
CA LYS A 122 -13.01 -4.52 -9.71
C LYS A 122 -13.78 -5.58 -10.47
N ASP A 123 -15.01 -5.82 -10.04
CA ASP A 123 -15.93 -6.64 -10.81
C ASP A 123 -16.16 -5.94 -12.17
N CYS A 124 -15.92 -6.70 -13.25
CA CYS A 124 -16.03 -6.26 -14.64
C CYS A 124 -17.44 -6.50 -15.18
#